data_AF-A0A6P8NVU5-F1
#
_entry.id   AF-A0A6P8NVU5-F1
#
_cell.length_a   1.000
_cell.length_b   1.000
_cell.length_c   1.000
_cell.angle_alpha   90.00
_cell.angle_beta   90.00
_cell.angle_gamma   90.00
#
_symmetry.space_group_name_H-M   'P 1'
#
loop_
_entity.id
_entity.type
_entity.pdbx_description
1 polymer ?
#
loop_
_entity_poly.entity_id
_entity_poly.type
_entity_poly.pdbx_seq_one_letter_code
_entity_poly.pdbx_strand_id
1 'polypeptide(L)'
;MNFMTDKLANSLGIKQRRCAIQIGALDNLSTTAKRYTTATITSTDGKYKKTLRFLVIPAMSTFIPSEPIDPSSLGLPRNIQLADPQFHCPAPIDVLLSTGSTFASLCIGHDNLAQPGEPELRLQKTRFGWVIGGSPTSQTAINTFRATTTALQEDLARFWEIDEGPATTHLSESERLCEEHFRNHVRRKKEGRYIVALPFNEKLSSLGSSKAAAMSRLASLHRRFQRDKQYETAYSAVIQEYLDLGHVTKINTDHATDHGYYLPHHGVIKESSDTTKLRVVFDGSASSTTGVSLNDALHTGPKLQEDLRNILLRFRSFQYVLTGDIEKMYRQFILRPEDRPYQKILWRADNGEIETYRLNTVTFGLSAAPYLAIRCLKQLAEDEGP
;
A
#
# COMPACT_ATOMS: atom_id res chain seq x y z
N MET A 1 34.91 -12.58 2.57
CA MET A 1 35.33 -11.18 2.28
C MET A 1 35.88 -10.54 3.54
N ASN A 2 36.89 -9.67 3.45
CA ASN A 2 37.35 -8.89 4.61
C ASN A 2 36.65 -7.53 4.61
N PHE A 3 36.46 -6.95 5.79
CA PHE A 3 35.78 -5.66 5.95
C PHE A 3 36.62 -4.71 6.80
N MET A 4 36.47 -3.41 6.55
CA MET A 4 37.08 -2.31 7.32
C MET A 4 36.01 -1.23 7.57
N THR A 5 36.00 -0.62 8.76
CA THR A 5 35.07 0.47 9.05
C THR A 5 35.45 1.73 8.27
N ASP A 6 34.43 2.52 7.93
CA ASP A 6 34.62 3.84 7.33
C ASP A 6 35.48 4.75 8.22
N LYS A 7 35.26 4.69 9.54
CA LYS A 7 36.02 5.45 10.53
C LYS A 7 37.51 5.15 10.44
N LEU A 8 37.91 3.88 10.46
CA LEU A 8 39.32 3.49 10.41
C LEU A 8 39.94 3.80 9.04
N ALA A 9 39.22 3.51 7.94
CA ALA A 9 39.71 3.78 6.60
C ALA A 9 40.00 5.28 6.39
N ASN A 10 39.14 6.15 6.94
CA ASN A 10 39.30 7.60 6.88
C ASN A 10 40.40 8.08 7.82
N SER A 11 40.49 7.56 9.06
CA SER A 11 41.51 7.99 10.03
C SER A 11 42.93 7.64 9.57
N LEU A 12 43.10 6.51 8.88
CA LEU A 12 44.38 6.10 8.30
C LEU A 12 44.70 6.81 6.98
N GLY A 13 43.76 7.58 6.41
CA GLY A 13 43.94 8.29 5.14
C GLY A 13 44.20 7.37 3.94
N ILE A 14 43.78 6.09 4.01
CA ILE A 14 44.09 5.10 2.97
C ILE A 14 43.22 5.37 1.75
N LYS A 15 43.80 5.29 0.55
CA LYS A 15 43.09 5.47 -0.72
C LYS A 15 41.96 4.44 -0.85
N GLN A 16 40.77 4.91 -1.16
CA GLN A 16 39.57 4.08 -1.35
C GLN A 16 39.14 4.13 -2.82
N ARG A 17 38.63 3.01 -3.34
CA ARG A 17 38.11 2.89 -4.70
C ARG A 17 36.63 2.58 -4.64
N ARG A 18 35.84 3.15 -5.56
CA ARG A 18 34.40 2.88 -5.65
C ARG A 18 34.15 1.43 -6.06
N CYS A 19 33.11 0.83 -5.50
CA CYS A 19 32.50 -0.42 -5.93
C CYS A 19 31.01 -0.42 -5.57
N ALA A 20 30.28 -1.46 -5.99
CA ALA A 20 28.93 -1.72 -5.52
C ALA A 20 28.81 -3.23 -5.32
N ILE A 21 29.03 -3.69 -4.09
CA ILE A 21 29.00 -5.10 -3.75
C ILE A 21 27.95 -5.31 -2.66
N GLN A 22 26.94 -6.10 -2.98
CA GLN A 22 25.92 -6.51 -2.03
C GLN A 22 26.49 -7.57 -1.09
N ILE A 23 26.23 -7.39 0.20
CA ILE A 23 26.66 -8.25 1.30
C ILE A 23 25.38 -8.75 1.94
N GLY A 24 25.11 -10.05 1.80
CA GLY A 24 23.98 -10.70 2.47
C GLY A 24 24.33 -11.09 3.91
N ALA A 25 23.31 -11.08 4.77
CA ALA A 25 23.31 -11.58 6.14
C ALA A 25 22.11 -12.54 6.35
N LEU A 26 21.90 -12.99 7.59
CA LEU A 26 20.77 -13.86 7.94
C LEU A 26 19.43 -13.12 7.73
N ASP A 27 18.37 -13.84 7.38
CA ASP A 27 16.99 -13.32 7.28
C ASP A 27 16.79 -12.19 6.24
N ASN A 28 17.36 -12.36 5.03
CA ASN A 28 17.28 -11.40 3.92
C ASN A 28 17.84 -9.99 4.19
N LEU A 29 18.49 -9.77 5.34
CA LEU A 29 19.24 -8.55 5.60
C LEU A 29 20.39 -8.44 4.60
N SER A 30 20.51 -7.31 3.92
CA SER A 30 21.65 -7.04 3.05
C SER A 30 22.14 -5.60 3.19
N THR A 31 23.44 -5.41 3.07
CA THR A 31 24.07 -4.09 3.02
C THR A 31 24.93 -3.99 1.76
N THR A 32 25.21 -2.77 1.29
CA THR A 32 26.03 -2.57 0.10
C THR A 32 27.31 -1.84 0.45
N ALA A 33 28.45 -2.49 0.20
CA ALA A 33 29.74 -1.82 0.23
C ALA A 33 29.90 -0.97 -1.04
N LYS A 34 30.00 0.35 -0.83
CA LYS A 34 30.18 1.34 -1.91
C LYS A 34 31.66 1.59 -2.25
N ARG A 35 32.56 1.11 -1.39
CA ARG A 35 34.00 1.33 -1.51
C ARG A 35 34.76 0.10 -1.07
N TYR A 36 35.96 -0.04 -1.61
CA TYR A 36 36.95 -0.99 -1.13
C TYR A 36 38.32 -0.32 -1.02
N THR A 37 39.17 -0.86 -0.17
CA THR A 37 40.56 -0.44 -0.01
C THR A 37 41.49 -1.65 0.12
N THR A 38 42.78 -1.43 -0.06
CA THR A 38 43.82 -2.43 0.16
C THR A 38 44.72 -1.91 1.27
N ALA A 39 44.86 -2.67 2.34
CA ALA A 39 45.67 -2.29 3.50
C ALA A 39 46.54 -3.47 3.96
N THR A 40 47.67 -3.17 4.59
CA THR A 40 48.58 -4.16 5.16
C THR A 40 48.45 -4.18 6.67
N ILE A 41 48.04 -5.32 7.22
CA ILE A 41 48.03 -5.55 8.67
C ILE A 41 49.42 -6.06 9.07
N THR A 42 49.98 -5.48 10.12
CA THR A 42 51.26 -5.89 10.71
C THR A 42 51.01 -6.41 12.13
N SER A 43 51.64 -7.52 12.50
CA SER A 43 51.61 -8.01 13.89
C SER A 43 52.24 -6.99 14.84
N THR A 44 51.82 -7.00 16.11
CA THR A 44 52.33 -6.06 17.12
C THR A 44 53.84 -6.17 17.35
N ASP A 45 54.41 -7.37 17.14
CA ASP A 45 55.85 -7.61 17.17
C ASP A 45 56.60 -7.26 15.86
N GLY A 46 55.88 -6.81 14.83
CA GLY A 46 56.41 -6.41 13.53
C GLY A 46 56.88 -7.56 12.61
N LYS A 47 56.84 -8.82 13.08
CA LYS A 47 57.44 -9.97 12.38
C LYS A 47 56.58 -10.51 11.25
N TYR A 48 55.27 -10.26 11.28
CA TYR A 48 54.34 -10.73 10.27
C TYR A 48 53.57 -9.57 9.65
N LYS A 49 53.43 -9.61 8.33
CA LYS A 49 52.64 -8.65 7.55
C LYS A 49 51.75 -9.39 6.57
N LYS A 50 50.52 -8.89 6.38
CA LYS A 50 49.57 -9.43 5.40
C LYS A 50 48.82 -8.29 4.74
N THR A 51 48.96 -8.17 3.42
CA THR A 51 48.18 -7.24 2.61
C THR A 51 46.88 -7.89 2.21
N LEU A 52 45.77 -7.22 2.50
CA LEU A 52 44.41 -7.70 2.24
C LEU A 52 43.58 -6.60 1.59
N ARG A 53 42.58 -7.02 0.82
CA ARG A 53 41.55 -6.13 0.30
C ARG A 53 40.35 -6.16 1.26
N PHE A 54 39.85 -4.98 1.60
CA PHE A 54 38.74 -4.76 2.51
C PHE A 54 37.60 -4.04 1.80
N LEU A 55 36.38 -4.53 1.98
CA LEU A 55 35.19 -3.73 1.71
C LEU A 55 35.00 -2.72 2.85
N VAL A 56 34.77 -1.47 2.49
CA VAL A 56 34.57 -0.41 3.47
C VAL A 56 33.08 -0.30 3.77
N ILE A 57 32.74 -0.43 5.05
CA ILE A 57 31.35 -0.41 5.55
C ILE A 57 31.21 0.58 6.73
N PRO A 58 30.01 1.14 6.96
CA PRO A 58 29.84 2.20 7.97
C PRO A 58 30.16 1.76 9.40
N ALA A 59 29.70 0.57 9.79
CA ALA A 59 29.90 -0.02 11.11
C ALA A 59 29.85 -1.56 11.02
N MET A 60 30.48 -2.25 11.98
CA MET A 60 30.54 -3.73 12.03
C MET A 60 29.87 -4.32 13.27
N SER A 61 30.19 -3.79 14.44
CA SER A 61 29.71 -4.33 15.71
C SER A 61 29.55 -3.22 16.75
N THR A 62 28.82 -3.54 17.81
CA THR A 62 28.91 -2.84 19.08
C THR A 62 30.24 -3.17 19.77
N PHE A 63 30.43 -2.68 20.99
CA PHE A 63 31.60 -2.99 21.81
C PHE A 63 31.74 -4.51 22.05
N ILE A 64 32.95 -5.02 21.83
CA ILE A 64 33.35 -6.40 22.08
C ILE A 64 34.66 -6.35 22.90
N PRO A 65 34.69 -6.97 24.10
CA PRO A 65 33.55 -7.57 24.80
C PRO A 65 32.47 -6.53 25.14
N SER A 66 31.23 -6.98 25.40
CA SER A 66 30.13 -6.08 25.74
C SER A 66 30.29 -5.43 27.12
N GLU A 67 31.01 -6.11 28.01
CA GLU A 67 31.37 -5.65 29.35
C GLU A 67 32.86 -5.90 29.59
N PRO A 68 33.54 -5.12 30.47
CA PRO A 68 34.92 -5.37 30.81
C PRO A 68 35.11 -6.77 31.40
N ILE A 69 36.18 -7.45 30.97
CA ILE A 69 36.55 -8.77 31.49
C ILE A 69 37.69 -8.57 32.49
N ASP A 70 37.69 -9.31 33.60
CA ASP A 70 38.85 -9.38 34.49
C ASP A 70 39.90 -10.33 33.90
N PRO A 71 41.09 -9.86 33.48
CA PRO A 71 42.11 -10.73 32.91
C PRO A 71 42.69 -11.72 33.93
N SER A 72 42.62 -11.39 35.22
CA SER A 72 43.20 -12.21 36.29
C SER A 72 42.40 -13.50 36.53
N SER A 73 41.10 -13.49 36.21
CA SER A 73 40.22 -14.65 36.33
C SER A 73 40.40 -15.68 35.22
N LEU A 74 41.11 -15.35 34.13
CA LEU A 74 41.24 -16.20 32.94
C LEU A 74 42.43 -17.17 32.99
N GLY A 75 43.26 -17.12 34.04
CA GLY A 75 44.38 -18.06 34.21
C GLY A 75 45.44 -18.01 33.09
N LEU A 76 45.64 -16.84 32.46
CA LEU A 76 46.54 -16.70 31.32
C LEU A 76 48.00 -17.03 31.67
N PRO A 77 48.71 -17.87 30.88
CA PRO A 77 50.12 -18.15 31.08
C PRO A 77 50.97 -16.87 30.94
N ARG A 78 51.86 -16.61 31.92
CA ARG A 78 52.67 -15.38 32.00
C ARG A 78 53.64 -15.20 30.80
N ASN A 79 53.94 -16.27 30.08
CA ASN A 79 54.87 -16.28 28.94
C ASN A 79 54.17 -16.04 27.59
N ILE A 80 52.85 -15.79 27.58
CA ILE A 80 52.08 -15.58 26.35
C ILE A 80 51.84 -14.09 26.12
N GLN A 81 52.24 -13.62 24.93
CA GLN A 81 51.90 -12.29 24.43
C GLN A 81 50.69 -12.38 23.50
N LEU A 82 49.59 -11.73 23.90
CA LEU A 82 48.38 -11.65 23.10
C LEU A 82 48.55 -10.68 21.93
N ALA A 83 47.86 -10.96 20.82
CA ALA A 83 47.79 -10.08 19.65
C ALA A 83 47.08 -8.76 19.98
N ASP A 84 46.16 -8.79 20.95
CA ASP A 84 45.46 -7.63 21.49
C ASP A 84 45.68 -7.54 23.01
N PRO A 85 46.54 -6.64 23.49
CA PRO A 85 46.75 -6.40 24.92
C PRO A 85 45.51 -5.80 25.63
N GLN A 86 44.58 -5.21 24.88
CA GLN A 86 43.38 -4.54 25.39
C GLN A 86 42.11 -5.38 25.19
N PHE A 87 42.23 -6.68 24.90
CA PHE A 87 41.11 -7.59 24.63
C PHE A 87 40.01 -7.61 25.73
N HIS A 88 40.36 -7.20 26.95
CA HIS A 88 39.50 -7.17 28.11
C HIS A 88 38.67 -5.87 28.23
N CYS A 89 39.04 -4.84 27.47
CA CYS A 89 38.35 -3.56 27.43
C CYS A 89 37.29 -3.57 26.32
N PRO A 90 36.03 -3.15 26.60
CA PRO A 90 35.02 -3.00 25.56
C PRO A 90 35.48 -2.01 24.47
N ALA A 91 35.61 -2.50 23.24
CA ALA A 91 36.00 -1.68 22.08
C ALA A 91 35.21 -2.09 20.82
N PRO A 92 34.88 -1.17 19.91
CA PRO A 92 34.27 -1.52 18.63
C PRO A 92 35.27 -2.24 17.72
N ILE A 93 34.78 -3.13 16.85
CA ILE A 93 35.62 -3.79 15.84
C ILE A 93 35.76 -2.90 14.60
N ASP A 94 36.99 -2.57 14.25
CA ASP A 94 37.28 -1.79 13.04
C ASP A 94 37.62 -2.63 11.80
N VAL A 95 38.07 -3.88 11.99
CA VAL A 95 38.47 -4.77 10.90
C VAL A 95 37.94 -6.18 11.15
N LEU A 96 37.25 -6.74 10.15
CA LEU A 96 36.79 -8.12 10.16
C LEU A 96 37.53 -8.93 9.08
N LEU A 97 38.20 -10.00 9.50
CA LEU A 97 38.90 -10.89 8.59
C LEU A 97 37.98 -12.03 8.15
N SER A 98 37.98 -12.29 6.84
CA SER A 98 37.31 -13.44 6.27
C SER A 98 37.84 -14.75 6.84
N THR A 99 36.99 -15.76 6.90
CA THR A 99 37.34 -17.14 7.29
C THR A 99 38.63 -17.61 6.63
N GLY A 100 38.77 -17.52 5.30
CA GLY A 100 39.99 -17.91 4.60
C GLY A 100 41.25 -17.13 5.04
N SER A 101 41.13 -15.82 5.28
CA SER A 101 42.26 -15.01 5.75
C SER A 101 42.65 -15.35 7.19
N THR A 102 41.65 -15.68 8.02
CA THR A 102 41.78 -16.08 9.42
C THR A 102 42.41 -17.47 9.53
N PHE A 103 41.87 -18.49 8.83
CA PHE A 103 42.43 -19.84 8.79
C PHE A 103 43.88 -19.86 8.30
N ALA A 104 44.21 -19.07 7.27
CA ALA A 104 45.58 -18.94 6.78
C ALA A 104 46.54 -18.23 7.75
N SER A 105 46.03 -17.65 8.84
CA SER A 105 46.86 -17.04 9.91
C SER A 105 47.04 -17.96 11.11
N LEU A 106 46.34 -19.09 11.20
CA LEU A 106 46.48 -20.02 12.32
C LEU A 106 47.87 -20.68 12.29
N CYS A 107 48.45 -20.88 13.47
CA CYS A 107 49.69 -21.59 13.66
C CYS A 107 49.46 -22.86 14.49
N ILE A 108 50.43 -23.77 14.44
CA ILE A 108 50.50 -24.89 15.38
C ILE A 108 50.78 -24.29 16.77
N GLY A 109 49.84 -24.50 17.69
CA GLY A 109 49.87 -23.93 19.04
C GLY A 109 48.47 -23.52 19.48
N HIS A 110 47.87 -24.30 20.36
CA HIS A 110 46.64 -23.96 21.05
C HIS A 110 46.76 -24.43 22.50
N ASP A 111 46.00 -23.80 23.39
CA ASP A 111 45.91 -24.21 24.79
C ASP A 111 44.45 -24.14 25.25
N ASN A 112 44.04 -25.09 26.08
CA ASN A 112 42.69 -25.10 26.63
C ASN A 112 42.74 -24.51 28.04
N LEU A 113 42.08 -23.36 28.23
CA LEU A 113 42.04 -22.68 29.52
C LEU A 113 40.87 -23.17 30.39
N ALA A 114 39.91 -23.90 29.81
CA ALA A 114 38.75 -24.41 30.52
C ALA A 114 39.03 -25.76 31.21
N GLN A 115 38.44 -25.96 32.40
CA GLN A 115 38.42 -27.28 33.05
C GLN A 115 37.47 -28.25 32.32
N PRO A 116 37.62 -29.58 32.51
CA PRO A 116 36.69 -30.55 31.94
C PRO A 116 35.26 -30.29 32.41
N GLY A 117 34.35 -29.97 31.47
CA GLY A 117 32.94 -29.68 31.75
C GLY A 117 32.55 -28.20 31.74
N GLU A 118 33.50 -27.29 31.55
CA GLU A 118 33.28 -25.85 31.42
C GLU A 118 33.17 -25.40 29.95
N PRO A 119 32.41 -24.33 29.61
CA PRO A 119 32.50 -23.65 28.31
C PRO A 119 33.94 -23.44 27.83
N GLU A 120 34.17 -23.77 26.56
CA GLU A 120 35.51 -23.94 25.98
C GLU A 120 36.25 -22.62 25.75
N LEU A 121 36.87 -22.05 26.79
CA LEU A 121 37.83 -20.96 26.66
C LEU A 121 39.18 -21.50 26.17
N ARG A 122 39.67 -20.99 25.04
CA ARG A 122 40.89 -21.45 24.37
C ARG A 122 41.81 -20.32 23.96
N LEU A 123 43.10 -20.60 24.03
CA LEU A 123 44.14 -19.82 23.37
C LEU A 123 44.49 -20.45 22.04
N GLN A 124 44.63 -19.63 21.02
CA GLN A 124 45.05 -20.05 19.69
C GLN A 124 46.18 -19.17 19.20
N LYS A 125 47.31 -19.79 18.85
CA LYS A 125 48.42 -19.07 18.23
C LYS A 125 48.06 -18.72 16.80
N THR A 126 48.25 -17.46 16.45
CA THR A 126 48.16 -16.99 15.06
C THR A 126 49.48 -16.33 14.66
N ARG A 127 49.66 -16.08 13.36
CA ARG A 127 50.79 -15.31 12.82
C ARG A 127 50.78 -13.86 13.30
N PHE A 128 49.66 -13.35 13.83
CA PHE A 128 49.56 -12.00 14.40
C PHE A 128 49.82 -11.93 15.91
N GLY A 129 49.96 -13.08 16.57
CA GLY A 129 50.06 -13.19 18.04
C GLY A 129 49.05 -14.21 18.57
N TRP A 130 49.06 -14.43 19.89
CA TRP A 130 48.09 -15.32 20.53
C TRP A 130 46.73 -14.62 20.65
N VAL A 131 45.66 -15.34 20.32
CA VAL A 131 44.29 -14.86 20.50
C VAL A 131 43.55 -15.75 21.49
N ILE A 132 42.59 -15.17 22.18
CA ILE A 132 41.68 -15.88 23.07
C ILE A 132 40.30 -15.98 22.42
N GLY A 133 39.64 -17.11 22.56
CA GLY A 133 38.29 -17.32 22.07
C GLY A 133 37.54 -18.34 22.91
N GLY A 134 36.21 -18.24 22.95
CA GLY A 134 35.37 -19.06 23.81
C GLY A 134 34.55 -18.22 24.78
N SER A 135 33.85 -18.89 25.68
CA SER A 135 32.99 -18.25 26.68
C SER A 135 33.55 -18.51 28.09
N PRO A 136 33.72 -17.48 28.93
CA PRO A 136 34.16 -17.68 30.31
C PRO A 136 33.07 -18.32 31.17
N THR A 137 33.49 -19.17 32.10
CA THR A 137 32.66 -19.98 32.99
C THR A 137 32.00 -19.17 34.12
N SER A 138 31.13 -18.21 33.80
CA SER A 138 30.13 -17.68 34.74
C SER A 138 29.26 -16.65 34.07
N GLN A 139 28.01 -17.00 33.79
CA GLN A 139 26.87 -16.11 33.97
C GLN A 139 25.60 -16.97 34.07
N THR A 140 25.23 -17.29 35.30
CA THR A 140 23.86 -17.66 35.67
C THR A 140 22.96 -16.46 35.44
N ALA A 141 22.54 -16.27 34.21
CA ALA A 141 21.37 -15.50 33.82
C ALA A 141 21.08 -15.86 32.37
N ILE A 142 19.80 -15.92 32.02
CA ILE A 142 19.32 -15.94 30.64
C ILE A 142 19.78 -14.61 30.02
N ASN A 143 21.03 -14.53 29.61
CA ASN A 143 21.52 -13.46 28.78
C ASN A 143 21.05 -13.79 27.38
N THR A 144 19.83 -13.32 27.09
CA THR A 144 19.39 -12.91 25.76
C THR A 144 20.63 -12.60 24.93
N PHE A 145 20.79 -13.34 23.83
CA PHE A 145 21.72 -13.00 22.77
C PHE A 145 21.35 -11.58 22.32
N ARG A 146 21.94 -10.56 22.94
CA ARG A 146 21.75 -9.17 22.56
C ARG A 146 22.66 -8.92 21.37
N ALA A 147 22.20 -9.38 20.20
CA ALA A 147 22.48 -8.64 18.99
C ALA A 147 21.79 -7.29 19.15
N THR A 148 22.49 -6.30 19.71
CA THR A 148 22.06 -4.90 19.68
C THR A 148 22.13 -4.43 18.24
N THR A 149 21.10 -4.76 17.45
CA THR A 149 20.65 -3.92 16.36
C THR A 149 20.13 -2.65 17.01
N THR A 150 20.96 -1.61 17.01
CA THR A 150 20.59 -0.27 17.42
C THR A 150 19.24 0.10 16.82
N ALA A 151 18.28 0.38 17.71
CA ALA A 151 17.05 1.14 17.47
C ALA A 151 16.26 0.80 16.20
N LEU A 152 16.08 -0.49 15.88
CA LEU A 152 15.28 -0.87 14.72
C LEU A 152 13.82 -0.38 14.84
N GLN A 153 13.26 -0.19 16.04
CA GLN A 153 11.84 0.19 16.17
C GLN A 153 11.58 1.63 15.72
N GLU A 154 12.41 2.59 16.15
CA GLU A 154 12.28 4.00 15.75
C GLU A 154 12.81 4.23 14.34
N ASP A 155 13.86 3.52 13.94
CA ASP A 155 14.37 3.59 12.57
C ASP A 155 13.48 2.84 11.57
N LEU A 156 12.79 1.75 11.92
CA LEU A 156 11.73 1.16 11.09
C LEU A 156 10.51 2.04 11.02
N ALA A 157 10.10 2.67 12.13
CA ALA A 157 8.98 3.61 12.11
C ALA A 157 9.30 4.80 11.20
N ARG A 158 10.49 5.40 11.35
CA ARG A 158 10.98 6.48 10.48
C ARG A 158 11.23 6.00 9.05
N PHE A 159 11.74 4.79 8.85
CA PHE A 159 11.96 4.21 7.53
C PHE A 159 10.64 3.90 6.85
N TRP A 160 9.62 3.37 7.53
CA TRP A 160 8.28 3.22 6.97
C TRP A 160 7.62 4.59 6.71
N GLU A 161 7.78 5.57 7.59
CA GLU A 161 7.34 6.96 7.32
C GLU A 161 8.05 7.60 6.10
N ILE A 162 9.31 7.26 5.85
CA ILE A 162 10.14 7.83 4.77
C ILE A 162 10.03 7.03 3.45
N ASP A 163 9.91 5.70 3.51
CA ASP A 163 9.92 4.77 2.37
C ASP A 163 8.49 4.45 1.88
N GLU A 164 7.47 4.52 2.75
CA GLU A 164 6.07 4.58 2.29
C GLU A 164 5.66 6.00 1.91
N GLY A 165 6.38 7.02 2.40
CA GLY A 165 5.94 8.41 2.39
C GLY A 165 4.55 8.57 3.02
N PRO A 166 4.04 9.79 3.23
CA PRO A 166 2.60 9.93 3.09
C PRO A 166 2.28 9.41 1.68
N ALA A 167 1.36 8.45 1.54
CA ALA A 167 0.71 8.18 0.28
C ALA A 167 -0.06 9.44 -0.12
N THR A 168 0.65 10.49 -0.54
CA THR A 168 0.07 11.62 -1.23
C THR A 168 -0.33 11.03 -2.55
N THR A 169 -1.55 10.49 -2.60
CA THR A 169 -2.29 10.36 -3.84
C THR A 169 -2.24 11.73 -4.47
N HIS A 170 -1.31 11.93 -5.41
CA HIS A 170 -1.26 13.13 -6.22
C HIS A 170 -2.53 13.09 -7.06
N LEU A 171 -3.60 13.69 -6.51
CA LEU A 171 -4.84 13.86 -7.22
C LEU A 171 -4.51 14.66 -8.47
N SER A 172 -4.91 14.11 -9.62
CA SER A 172 -4.96 14.90 -10.84
C SER A 172 -5.86 16.13 -10.63
N GLU A 173 -5.68 17.15 -11.44
CA GLU A 173 -6.51 18.36 -11.36
C GLU A 173 -8.01 18.05 -11.44
N SER A 174 -8.40 17.13 -12.33
CA SER A 174 -9.76 16.62 -12.47
C SER A 174 -10.28 15.96 -11.17
N GLU A 175 -9.45 15.17 -10.49
CA GLU A 175 -9.82 14.53 -9.22
C GLU A 175 -9.93 15.54 -8.08
N ARG A 176 -9.04 16.55 -8.04
CA ARG A 176 -9.09 17.64 -7.05
C ARG A 176 -10.35 18.47 -7.23
N LEU A 177 -10.69 18.86 -8.46
CA LEU A 177 -11.91 19.60 -8.78
C LEU A 177 -13.17 18.80 -8.39
N CYS A 178 -13.17 17.48 -8.61
CA CYS A 178 -14.27 16.62 -8.20
C CYS A 178 -14.44 16.58 -6.67
N GLU A 179 -13.34 16.49 -5.91
CA GLU A 179 -13.37 16.50 -4.44
C GLU A 179 -13.79 17.87 -3.88
N GLU A 180 -13.28 18.97 -4.43
CA GLU A 180 -13.72 20.32 -4.06
C GLU A 180 -15.21 20.52 -4.36
N HIS A 181 -15.68 20.07 -5.53
CA HIS A 181 -17.09 20.09 -5.89
C HIS A 181 -17.95 19.28 -4.91
N PHE A 182 -17.51 18.08 -4.52
CA PHE A 182 -18.20 17.25 -3.54
C PHE A 182 -18.37 17.99 -2.21
N ARG A 183 -17.28 18.52 -1.64
CA ARG A 183 -17.30 19.22 -0.34
C ARG A 183 -18.23 20.44 -0.34
N ASN A 184 -18.28 21.17 -1.46
CA ASN A 184 -19.05 22.41 -1.55
C ASN A 184 -20.55 22.19 -1.79
N HIS A 185 -20.94 21.06 -2.40
CA HIS A 185 -22.31 20.86 -2.90
C HIS A 185 -23.07 19.70 -2.25
N VAL A 186 -22.37 18.76 -1.61
CA VAL A 186 -23.02 17.65 -0.93
C VAL A 186 -23.57 18.10 0.41
N ARG A 187 -24.81 17.69 0.70
CA ARG A 187 -25.51 18.03 1.94
C ARG A 187 -26.24 16.81 2.48
N ARG A 188 -26.34 16.69 3.81
CA ARG A 188 -27.12 15.64 4.45
C ARG A 188 -28.50 16.16 4.82
N LYS A 189 -29.55 15.41 4.49
CA LYS A 189 -30.91 15.70 4.94
C LYS A 189 -31.09 15.33 6.41
N LYS A 190 -32.13 15.89 7.03
CA LYS A 190 -32.55 15.53 8.40
C LYS A 190 -32.90 14.06 8.53
N GLU A 191 -33.41 13.44 7.47
CA GLU A 191 -33.73 12.00 7.42
C GLU A 191 -32.49 11.11 7.21
N GLY A 192 -31.28 11.68 7.22
CA GLY A 192 -30.00 10.95 7.17
C GLY A 192 -29.45 10.68 5.77
N ARG A 193 -30.23 10.84 4.70
CA ARG A 193 -29.77 10.65 3.30
C ARG A 193 -28.96 11.84 2.79
N TYR A 194 -27.90 11.57 2.04
CA TYR A 194 -27.13 12.60 1.35
C TYR A 194 -27.81 13.03 0.04
N ILE A 195 -27.76 14.34 -0.23
CA ILE A 195 -28.04 14.97 -1.51
C ILE A 195 -26.70 15.27 -2.16
N VAL A 196 -26.45 14.70 -3.33
CA VAL A 196 -25.21 14.88 -4.10
C VAL A 196 -25.46 15.66 -5.38
N ALA A 197 -24.45 16.39 -5.82
CA ALA A 197 -24.44 17.10 -7.09
C ALA A 197 -23.53 16.38 -8.10
N LEU A 198 -23.89 16.42 -9.38
CA LEU A 198 -23.09 15.85 -10.46
C LEU A 198 -21.86 16.73 -10.72
N PRO A 199 -20.63 16.20 -10.68
CA PRO A 199 -19.40 16.98 -10.86
C PRO A 199 -19.14 17.22 -12.35
N PHE A 200 -19.87 18.17 -12.94
CA PHE A 200 -19.70 18.52 -14.36
C PHE A 200 -18.34 19.15 -14.66
N ASN A 201 -17.81 18.89 -15.85
CA ASN A 201 -16.60 19.51 -16.40
C ASN A 201 -16.92 20.44 -17.58
N GLU A 202 -15.89 21.02 -18.20
CA GLU A 202 -16.00 21.98 -19.31
C GLU A 202 -16.79 21.44 -20.53
N LYS A 203 -16.83 20.13 -20.74
CA LYS A 203 -17.52 19.50 -21.87
C LYS A 203 -19.04 19.51 -21.74
N LEU A 204 -19.59 19.90 -20.58
CA LEU A 204 -21.03 20.09 -20.41
C LEU A 204 -21.59 21.07 -21.45
N SER A 205 -20.83 22.11 -21.79
CA SER A 205 -21.21 23.11 -22.78
C SER A 205 -21.37 22.53 -24.20
N SER A 206 -20.68 21.43 -24.49
CA SER A 206 -20.70 20.72 -25.76
C SER A 206 -21.70 19.56 -25.78
N LEU A 207 -22.46 19.33 -24.71
CA LEU A 207 -23.40 18.22 -24.61
C LEU A 207 -24.61 18.48 -25.52
N GLY A 208 -24.76 17.67 -26.57
CA GLY A 208 -25.87 17.75 -27.52
C GLY A 208 -27.14 17.03 -27.04
N SER A 209 -28.10 16.88 -27.96
CA SER A 209 -29.33 16.12 -27.69
C SER A 209 -29.05 14.61 -27.70
N SER A 210 -29.61 13.88 -26.73
CA SER A 210 -29.54 12.40 -26.67
C SER A 210 -30.91 11.72 -26.80
N LYS A 211 -31.99 12.50 -26.98
CA LYS A 211 -33.37 12.00 -27.02
C LYS A 211 -33.60 10.99 -28.14
N ALA A 212 -33.09 11.25 -29.34
CA ALA A 212 -33.23 10.36 -30.49
C ALA A 212 -32.54 9.00 -30.26
N ALA A 213 -31.35 9.01 -29.65
CA ALA A 213 -30.62 7.79 -29.31
C ALA A 213 -31.36 6.98 -28.24
N ALA A 214 -31.88 7.64 -27.20
CA ALA A 214 -32.70 7.00 -26.17
C ALA A 214 -33.98 6.40 -26.76
N MET A 215 -34.65 7.11 -27.68
CA MET A 215 -35.85 6.63 -28.36
C MET A 215 -35.57 5.37 -29.21
N SER A 216 -34.47 5.36 -29.97
CA SER A 216 -34.05 4.19 -30.75
C SER A 216 -33.74 2.97 -29.86
N ARG A 217 -33.09 3.20 -28.72
CA ARG A 217 -32.83 2.14 -27.74
C ARG A 217 -34.12 1.62 -27.11
N LEU A 218 -35.07 2.50 -26.79
CA LEU A 218 -36.38 2.13 -26.29
C LEU A 218 -37.17 1.30 -27.32
N ALA A 219 -37.18 1.70 -28.60
CA ALA A 219 -37.82 0.91 -29.65
C ALA A 219 -37.22 -0.49 -29.79
N SER A 220 -35.89 -0.60 -29.65
CA SER A 220 -35.18 -1.89 -29.64
C SER A 220 -35.58 -2.75 -28.44
N LEU A 221 -35.72 -2.13 -27.26
CA LEU A 221 -36.19 -2.79 -26.04
C LEU A 221 -37.63 -3.31 -26.21
N HIS A 222 -38.52 -2.53 -26.84
CA HIS A 222 -39.88 -2.96 -27.16
C HIS A 222 -39.93 -4.16 -28.10
N ARG A 223 -39.09 -4.19 -29.14
CA ARG A 223 -38.97 -5.38 -30.01
C ARG A 223 -38.51 -6.62 -29.25
N ARG A 224 -37.79 -6.46 -28.13
CA ARG A 224 -37.44 -7.58 -27.25
C ARG A 224 -38.63 -7.99 -26.39
N PHE A 225 -39.37 -7.05 -25.82
CA PHE A 225 -40.59 -7.31 -25.05
C PHE A 225 -41.62 -8.15 -25.84
N GLN A 226 -41.80 -7.85 -27.13
CA GLN A 226 -42.70 -8.62 -28.00
C GLN A 226 -42.24 -10.09 -28.21
N ARG A 227 -40.94 -10.37 -28.07
CA ARG A 227 -40.38 -11.72 -28.24
C ARG A 227 -40.25 -12.48 -26.92
N ASP A 228 -40.15 -11.76 -25.80
CA ASP A 228 -39.89 -12.31 -24.49
C ASP A 228 -40.74 -11.57 -23.44
N LYS A 229 -41.93 -12.12 -23.20
CA LYS A 229 -42.90 -11.55 -22.27
C LYS A 229 -42.43 -11.65 -20.81
N GLN A 230 -41.64 -12.67 -20.48
CA GLN A 230 -41.09 -12.81 -19.14
C GLN A 230 -40.09 -11.70 -18.84
N TYR A 231 -39.23 -11.37 -19.82
CA TYR A 231 -38.31 -10.24 -19.72
C TYR A 231 -39.05 -8.91 -19.61
N GLU A 232 -40.15 -8.70 -20.35
CA GLU A 232 -40.99 -7.51 -20.22
C GLU A 232 -41.59 -7.35 -18.81
N THR A 233 -42.17 -8.42 -18.26
CA THR A 233 -42.74 -8.39 -16.90
C THR A 233 -41.67 -8.07 -15.86
N ALA A 234 -40.51 -8.74 -15.94
CA ALA A 234 -39.40 -8.48 -15.03
C ALA A 234 -38.87 -7.04 -15.17
N TYR A 235 -38.80 -6.51 -16.39
CA TYR A 235 -38.34 -5.14 -16.64
C TYR A 235 -39.30 -4.10 -16.08
N SER A 236 -40.59 -4.28 -16.36
CA SER A 236 -41.66 -3.37 -15.91
C SER A 236 -41.74 -3.35 -14.39
N ALA A 237 -41.59 -4.52 -13.73
CA ALA A 237 -41.50 -4.60 -12.28
C ALA A 237 -40.33 -3.79 -11.70
N VAL A 238 -39.16 -3.78 -12.35
CA VAL A 238 -38.03 -2.95 -11.91
C VAL A 238 -38.36 -1.47 -12.05
N ILE A 239 -38.93 -1.03 -13.18
CA ILE A 239 -39.29 0.39 -13.37
C ILE A 239 -40.38 0.82 -12.38
N GLN A 240 -41.36 -0.05 -12.11
CA GLN A 240 -42.40 0.20 -11.11
C GLN A 240 -41.79 0.34 -9.71
N GLU A 241 -40.84 -0.52 -9.33
CA GLU A 241 -40.11 -0.39 -8.06
C GLU A 241 -39.40 0.97 -7.95
N TYR A 242 -38.81 1.48 -9.04
CA TYR A 242 -38.22 2.83 -9.04
C TYR A 242 -39.27 3.93 -8.80
N LEU A 243 -40.48 3.78 -9.33
CA LEU A 243 -41.57 4.73 -9.13
C LEU A 243 -42.11 4.67 -7.70
N ASP A 244 -42.39 3.47 -7.19
CA ASP A 244 -42.97 3.23 -5.86
C ASP A 244 -42.03 3.75 -4.75
N LEU A 245 -40.72 3.58 -4.93
CA LEU A 245 -39.71 4.10 -4.00
C LEU A 245 -39.42 5.60 -4.18
N GLY A 246 -40.06 6.28 -5.14
CA GLY A 246 -39.81 7.69 -5.45
C GLY A 246 -38.42 7.96 -6.04
N HIS A 247 -37.71 6.92 -6.49
CA HIS A 247 -36.39 7.03 -7.13
C HIS A 247 -36.48 7.51 -8.57
N VAL A 248 -37.66 7.39 -9.19
CA VAL A 248 -38.02 7.98 -10.48
C VAL A 248 -39.30 8.80 -10.33
N THR A 249 -39.40 9.91 -11.06
CA THR A 249 -40.63 10.70 -11.14
C THR A 249 -40.96 11.04 -12.59
N LYS A 250 -42.23 10.94 -12.95
CA LYS A 250 -42.76 11.38 -14.24
C LYS A 250 -42.67 12.90 -14.37
N ILE A 251 -42.23 13.39 -15.53
CA ILE A 251 -42.21 14.83 -15.84
C ILE A 251 -43.49 15.17 -16.61
N ASN A 252 -44.21 16.21 -16.18
CA ASN A 252 -45.33 16.75 -16.95
C ASN A 252 -44.82 17.38 -18.25
N THR A 253 -45.43 17.01 -19.37
CA THR A 253 -45.04 17.38 -20.74
C THR A 253 -44.94 18.89 -20.96
N ASP A 254 -45.72 19.70 -20.24
CA ASP A 254 -45.71 21.17 -20.33
C ASP A 254 -44.42 21.82 -19.77
N HIS A 255 -43.63 21.08 -18.98
CA HIS A 255 -42.35 21.53 -18.41
C HIS A 255 -41.15 20.74 -18.93
N ALA A 256 -41.34 19.92 -19.96
CA ALA A 256 -40.27 19.14 -20.57
C ALA A 256 -39.41 20.04 -21.48
N THR A 257 -38.55 20.87 -20.88
CA THR A 257 -37.50 21.55 -21.64
C THR A 257 -36.59 20.51 -22.29
N ASP A 258 -36.17 20.73 -23.53
CA ASP A 258 -35.16 19.88 -24.18
C ASP A 258 -33.78 19.97 -23.49
N HIS A 259 -33.60 20.93 -22.57
CA HIS A 259 -32.44 21.03 -21.69
C HIS A 259 -32.25 19.76 -20.83
N GLY A 260 -31.06 19.16 -20.89
CA GLY A 260 -30.67 17.99 -20.11
C GLY A 260 -30.22 16.82 -20.98
N TYR A 261 -30.29 15.61 -20.44
CA TYR A 261 -29.78 14.41 -21.10
C TYR A 261 -30.69 13.21 -20.87
N TYR A 262 -31.05 12.51 -21.94
CA TYR A 262 -31.82 11.27 -21.93
C TYR A 262 -30.87 10.07 -21.94
N LEU A 263 -30.84 9.32 -20.84
CA LEU A 263 -30.08 8.09 -20.67
C LEU A 263 -30.81 6.95 -21.39
N PRO A 264 -30.23 6.35 -22.45
CA PRO A 264 -30.70 5.08 -22.96
C PRO A 264 -30.56 4.02 -21.86
N HIS A 265 -31.48 3.06 -21.80
CA HIS A 265 -31.41 2.00 -20.80
C HIS A 265 -31.65 0.63 -21.41
N HIS A 266 -31.09 -0.39 -20.75
CA HIS A 266 -31.24 -1.78 -21.13
C HIS A 266 -31.19 -2.68 -19.90
N GLY A 267 -31.63 -3.93 -20.05
CA GLY A 267 -31.71 -4.87 -18.95
C GLY A 267 -30.67 -5.96 -19.11
N VAL A 268 -29.94 -6.22 -18.03
CA VAL A 268 -28.94 -7.29 -17.94
C VAL A 268 -29.51 -8.38 -17.04
N ILE A 269 -29.58 -9.60 -17.56
CA ILE A 269 -29.98 -10.77 -16.78
C ILE A 269 -28.72 -11.31 -16.09
N LYS A 270 -28.80 -11.55 -14.79
CA LYS A 270 -27.73 -12.19 -14.02
C LYS A 270 -28.28 -13.47 -13.40
N GLU A 271 -28.09 -14.59 -14.11
CA GLU A 271 -28.64 -15.90 -13.73
C GLU A 271 -28.09 -16.42 -12.39
N SER A 272 -26.93 -15.92 -11.96
CA SER A 272 -26.27 -16.27 -10.69
C SER A 272 -26.63 -15.37 -9.50
N SER A 273 -27.64 -14.50 -9.61
CA SER A 273 -28.04 -13.59 -8.52
C SER A 273 -29.19 -14.18 -7.70
N ASP A 274 -29.01 -14.29 -6.37
CA ASP A 274 -30.01 -14.87 -5.46
C ASP A 274 -31.29 -14.01 -5.29
N THR A 275 -31.20 -12.69 -5.50
CA THR A 275 -32.26 -11.74 -5.12
C THR A 275 -32.94 -10.96 -6.26
N THR A 276 -32.31 -10.79 -7.43
CA THR A 276 -32.94 -10.13 -8.60
C THR A 276 -32.30 -10.57 -9.92
N LYS A 277 -33.05 -11.33 -10.72
CA LYS A 277 -32.55 -11.88 -12.00
C LYS A 277 -32.32 -10.82 -13.08
N LEU A 278 -32.95 -9.65 -13.00
CA LEU A 278 -32.84 -8.57 -13.98
C LEU A 278 -32.40 -7.24 -13.32
N ARG A 279 -31.42 -6.56 -13.92
CA ARG A 279 -30.99 -5.21 -13.52
C ARG A 279 -31.11 -4.25 -14.70
N VAL A 280 -31.73 -3.09 -14.47
CA VAL A 280 -31.79 -2.00 -15.44
C VAL A 280 -30.52 -1.14 -15.32
N VAL A 281 -29.81 -1.00 -16.44
CA VAL A 281 -28.59 -0.19 -16.56
C VAL A 281 -28.90 1.03 -17.42
N PHE A 282 -28.48 2.20 -16.94
CA PHE A 282 -28.63 3.47 -17.65
C PHE A 282 -27.28 3.86 -18.28
N ASP A 283 -27.27 4.09 -19.58
CA ASP A 283 -26.05 4.26 -20.37
C ASP A 283 -25.63 5.73 -20.41
N GLY A 284 -24.74 6.12 -19.51
CA GLY A 284 -24.14 7.47 -19.50
C GLY A 284 -23.09 7.69 -20.59
N SER A 285 -22.64 6.63 -21.26
CA SER A 285 -21.59 6.67 -22.28
C SER A 285 -22.14 6.81 -23.71
N ALA A 286 -23.46 6.81 -23.88
CA ALA A 286 -24.07 7.03 -25.18
C ALA A 286 -23.69 8.44 -25.71
N SER A 287 -23.24 8.53 -26.96
CA SER A 287 -22.94 9.83 -27.54
C SER A 287 -24.23 10.63 -27.80
N SER A 288 -24.19 11.92 -27.50
CA SER A 288 -25.19 12.87 -27.98
C SER A 288 -24.96 13.23 -29.46
N THR A 289 -25.80 14.10 -30.02
CA THR A 289 -25.65 14.60 -31.41
C THR A 289 -24.31 15.27 -31.70
N THR A 290 -23.59 15.74 -30.67
CA THR A 290 -22.26 16.35 -30.81
C THR A 290 -21.12 15.35 -30.65
N GLY A 291 -21.41 14.07 -30.39
CA GLY A 291 -20.43 13.02 -30.11
C GLY A 291 -20.04 12.92 -28.63
N VAL A 292 -20.30 13.94 -27.81
CA VAL A 292 -19.99 13.98 -26.38
C VAL A 292 -21.06 13.21 -25.59
N SER A 293 -20.64 12.32 -24.70
CA SER A 293 -21.53 11.60 -23.76
C SER A 293 -21.67 12.33 -22.42
N LEU A 294 -22.66 11.94 -21.61
CA LEU A 294 -22.78 12.49 -20.25
C LEU A 294 -21.56 12.12 -19.40
N ASN A 295 -21.02 10.91 -19.58
CA ASN A 295 -19.82 10.47 -18.87
C ASN A 295 -18.58 11.29 -19.24
N ASP A 296 -18.48 11.76 -20.49
CA ASP A 296 -17.41 12.67 -20.91
C ASP A 296 -17.52 14.04 -20.24
N ALA A 297 -18.75 14.48 -19.93
CA ALA A 297 -19.06 15.75 -19.29
C ALA A 297 -19.00 15.73 -17.75
N LEU A 298 -18.59 14.61 -17.15
CA LEU A 298 -18.47 14.43 -15.70
C LEU A 298 -17.03 14.12 -15.29
N HIS A 299 -16.59 14.70 -14.18
CA HIS A 299 -15.38 14.23 -13.49
C HIS A 299 -15.67 12.89 -12.82
N THR A 300 -14.91 11.85 -13.14
CA THR A 300 -15.02 10.52 -12.52
C THR A 300 -14.76 10.55 -11.01
N GLY A 301 -13.91 11.48 -10.56
CA GLY A 301 -13.39 11.54 -9.20
C GLY A 301 -12.30 10.49 -8.93
N PRO A 302 -11.58 10.62 -7.81
CA PRO A 302 -10.50 9.71 -7.47
C PRO A 302 -10.99 8.30 -7.15
N LYS A 303 -10.13 7.31 -7.40
CA LYS A 303 -10.39 5.93 -7.01
C LYS A 303 -10.31 5.79 -5.48
N LEU A 304 -11.48 5.80 -4.83
CA LEU A 304 -11.58 5.64 -3.37
C LEU A 304 -11.58 4.20 -2.87
N GLN A 305 -11.71 3.23 -3.78
CA GLN A 305 -11.68 1.80 -3.46
C GLN A 305 -10.25 1.35 -3.14
N GLU A 306 -10.08 0.77 -1.96
CA GLU A 306 -8.82 0.14 -1.58
C GLU A 306 -8.49 -1.07 -2.47
N ASP A 307 -7.21 -1.41 -2.56
CA ASP A 307 -6.79 -2.61 -3.28
C ASP A 307 -7.38 -3.85 -2.61
N LEU A 308 -7.92 -4.76 -3.42
CA LEU A 308 -8.54 -6.00 -2.93
C LEU A 308 -7.55 -6.82 -2.08
N ARG A 309 -6.25 -6.79 -2.40
CA ARG A 309 -5.21 -7.47 -1.60
C ARG A 309 -5.13 -6.88 -0.19
N ASN A 310 -5.18 -5.56 -0.06
CA ASN A 310 -5.16 -4.89 1.24
C ASN A 310 -6.41 -5.22 2.04
N ILE A 311 -7.58 -5.23 1.39
CA ILE A 311 -8.84 -5.64 2.01
C ILE A 311 -8.76 -7.08 2.52
N LEU A 312 -8.27 -8.02 1.71
CA LEU A 312 -8.15 -9.43 2.08
C LEU A 312 -7.12 -9.66 3.20
N LEU A 313 -6.00 -8.95 3.20
CA LEU A 313 -5.01 -9.02 4.29
C LEU A 313 -5.62 -8.51 5.59
N ARG A 314 -6.28 -7.34 5.57
CA ARG A 314 -6.98 -6.79 6.75
C ARG A 314 -8.06 -7.74 7.25
N PHE A 315 -8.85 -8.33 6.34
CA PHE A 315 -9.90 -9.29 6.68
C PHE A 315 -9.35 -10.50 7.44
N ARG A 316 -8.13 -10.94 7.14
CA ARG A 316 -7.47 -12.09 7.81
C ARG A 316 -6.80 -11.74 9.14
N SER A 317 -6.56 -10.46 9.41
CA SER A 317 -5.90 -10.01 10.65
C SER A 317 -6.81 -10.01 11.87
N PHE A 318 -8.13 -10.10 11.68
CA PHE A 318 -9.11 -10.11 12.76
C PHE A 318 -9.77 -11.48 12.91
N GLN A 319 -9.97 -11.93 14.16
CA GLN A 319 -10.61 -13.22 14.46
C GLN A 319 -12.10 -13.24 14.08
N TYR A 320 -12.75 -12.08 14.14
CA TYR A 320 -14.17 -11.92 13.82
C TYR A 320 -14.33 -10.79 12.79
N VAL A 321 -15.14 -11.02 11.76
CA VAL A 321 -15.44 -10.01 10.74
C VAL A 321 -16.94 -9.92 10.53
N LEU A 322 -17.43 -8.67 10.44
CA LEU A 322 -18.82 -8.37 10.10
C LEU A 322 -18.90 -7.99 8.62
N THR A 323 -19.81 -8.63 7.91
CA THR A 323 -20.12 -8.31 6.51
C THR A 323 -21.56 -7.83 6.41
N GLY A 324 -21.80 -6.86 5.54
CA GLY A 324 -23.12 -6.32 5.28
C GLY A 324 -23.23 -5.91 3.81
N ASP A 325 -24.39 -6.14 3.21
CA ASP A 325 -24.72 -5.67 1.87
C ASP A 325 -25.57 -4.40 1.97
N ILE A 326 -25.19 -3.37 1.21
CA ILE A 326 -25.98 -2.13 1.14
C ILE A 326 -26.96 -2.29 -0.01
N GLU A 327 -28.19 -2.67 0.35
CA GLU A 327 -29.25 -2.86 -0.62
C GLU A 327 -29.44 -1.59 -1.46
N LYS A 328 -29.37 -1.75 -2.79
CA LYS A 328 -29.55 -0.67 -3.77
C LYS A 328 -28.66 0.55 -3.46
N MET A 329 -27.40 0.31 -3.07
CA MET A 329 -26.43 1.34 -2.65
C MET A 329 -26.53 2.68 -3.38
N TYR A 330 -26.44 2.71 -4.71
CA TYR A 330 -26.51 3.96 -5.49
C TYR A 330 -27.81 4.73 -5.28
N ARG A 331 -28.94 4.02 -5.12
CA ARG A 331 -30.27 4.62 -4.91
C ARG A 331 -30.43 5.25 -3.52
N GLN A 332 -29.52 4.99 -2.59
CA GLN A 332 -29.56 5.62 -1.25
C GLN A 332 -29.15 7.10 -1.29
N PHE A 333 -28.44 7.53 -2.33
CA PHE A 333 -27.96 8.90 -2.50
C PHE A 333 -28.88 9.68 -3.42
N ILE A 334 -29.47 10.77 -2.90
CA ILE A 334 -30.42 11.61 -3.63
C ILE A 334 -29.63 12.54 -4.54
N LEU A 335 -30.08 12.70 -5.79
CA LEU A 335 -29.52 13.68 -6.69
C LEU A 335 -30.15 15.06 -6.46
N ARG A 336 -29.28 16.08 -6.45
CA ARG A 336 -29.62 17.49 -6.42
C ARG A 336 -30.65 17.83 -7.52
N PRO A 337 -31.78 18.49 -7.20
CA PRO A 337 -32.87 18.77 -8.15
C PRO A 337 -32.44 19.39 -9.48
N GLU A 338 -31.44 20.28 -9.43
CA GLU A 338 -30.88 21.03 -10.55
C GLU A 338 -30.15 20.13 -11.55
N ASP A 339 -29.60 19.00 -11.10
CA ASP A 339 -28.82 18.08 -11.94
C ASP A 339 -29.68 16.94 -12.50
N ARG A 340 -30.88 16.74 -11.95
CA ARG A 340 -31.81 15.70 -12.40
C ARG A 340 -32.19 15.80 -13.89
N PRO A 341 -32.26 16.97 -14.55
CA PRO A 341 -32.47 17.04 -16.00
C PRO A 341 -31.46 16.25 -16.82
N TYR A 342 -30.27 15.96 -16.29
CA TYR A 342 -29.25 15.12 -16.95
C TYR A 342 -29.43 13.62 -16.72
N GLN A 343 -30.46 13.20 -15.97
CA GLN A 343 -30.83 11.81 -15.79
C GLN A 343 -32.28 11.55 -16.20
N LYS A 344 -32.66 11.97 -17.41
CA LYS A 344 -33.97 11.66 -17.99
C LYS A 344 -33.97 10.28 -18.61
N ILE A 345 -35.11 9.59 -18.59
CA ILE A 345 -35.31 8.32 -19.28
C ILE A 345 -36.65 8.35 -20.01
N LEU A 346 -36.77 7.56 -21.08
CA LEU A 346 -38.02 7.40 -21.81
C LEU A 346 -38.62 6.05 -21.44
N TRP A 347 -39.85 6.04 -20.96
CA TRP A 347 -40.55 4.80 -20.62
C TRP A 347 -41.97 4.83 -21.13
N ARG A 348 -42.50 3.65 -21.48
CA ARG A 348 -43.86 3.52 -21.98
C ARG A 348 -44.80 3.33 -20.80
N ALA A 349 -45.73 4.27 -20.63
CA ALA A 349 -46.77 4.16 -19.62
C ALA A 349 -47.82 3.12 -20.02
N ASP A 350 -48.69 2.74 -19.08
CA ASP A 350 -49.73 1.72 -19.28
C ASP A 350 -50.72 2.10 -20.39
N ASN A 351 -50.90 3.39 -20.66
CA ASN A 351 -51.70 3.91 -21.78
C ASN A 351 -51.04 3.68 -23.16
N GLY A 352 -49.82 3.15 -23.20
CA GLY A 352 -49.06 2.91 -24.42
C GLY A 352 -48.32 4.12 -24.96
N GLU A 353 -48.35 5.27 -24.29
CA GLU A 353 -47.62 6.47 -24.68
C GLU A 353 -46.20 6.45 -24.12
N ILE A 354 -45.26 7.06 -24.88
CA ILE A 354 -43.88 7.22 -24.42
C ILE A 354 -43.78 8.52 -23.65
N GLU A 355 -43.47 8.41 -22.38
CA GLU A 355 -43.40 9.53 -21.46
C GLU A 355 -41.96 9.74 -20.97
N THR A 356 -41.69 10.96 -20.49
CA THR A 356 -40.38 11.30 -19.93
C THR A 356 -40.40 11.18 -18.42
N TYR A 357 -39.44 10.44 -17.91
CA TYR A 357 -39.21 10.24 -16.49
C TYR A 357 -37.84 10.78 -16.10
N ARG A 358 -37.65 11.02 -14.81
CA ARG A 358 -36.42 11.57 -14.25
C ARG A 358 -35.96 10.76 -13.05
N LEU A 359 -34.70 10.35 -13.05
CA LEU A 359 -34.09 9.68 -11.91
C LEU A 359 -33.75 10.71 -10.83
N ASN A 360 -34.19 10.45 -9.59
CA ASN A 360 -34.01 11.31 -8.42
C ASN A 360 -32.80 10.92 -7.57
N THR A 361 -32.15 9.81 -7.86
CA THR A 361 -31.02 9.26 -7.10
C THR A 361 -29.81 9.08 -7.99
N VAL A 362 -28.63 8.87 -7.40
CA VAL A 362 -27.45 8.43 -8.16
C VAL A 362 -27.80 7.13 -8.86
N THR A 363 -27.44 7.03 -10.14
CA THR A 363 -27.76 5.88 -10.97
C THR A 363 -26.50 5.16 -11.45
N PHE A 364 -26.62 3.84 -11.59
CA PHE A 364 -25.53 3.02 -12.12
C PHE A 364 -25.37 3.25 -13.62
N GLY A 365 -24.11 3.40 -14.05
CA GLY A 365 -23.73 3.64 -15.45
C GLY A 365 -23.20 5.06 -15.73
N LEU A 366 -23.18 5.93 -14.71
CA LEU A 366 -22.44 7.18 -14.75
C LEU A 366 -20.99 7.01 -14.25
N SER A 367 -20.04 7.70 -14.86
CA SER A 367 -18.62 7.67 -14.50
C SER A 367 -18.39 8.15 -13.05
N ALA A 368 -19.08 9.20 -12.63
CA ALA A 368 -18.98 9.77 -11.28
C ALA A 368 -19.72 8.96 -10.19
N ALA A 369 -20.63 8.05 -10.55
CA ALA A 369 -21.50 7.38 -9.58
C ALA A 369 -20.74 6.56 -8.51
N PRO A 370 -19.71 5.77 -8.84
CA PRO A 370 -18.91 5.06 -7.84
C PRO A 370 -18.23 5.98 -6.84
N TYR A 371 -17.62 7.08 -7.32
CA TYR A 371 -16.98 8.06 -6.46
C TYR A 371 -18.00 8.71 -5.52
N LEU A 372 -19.12 9.23 -6.04
CA LEU A 372 -20.14 9.89 -5.23
C LEU A 372 -20.69 8.97 -4.13
N ALA A 373 -20.99 7.72 -4.46
CA ALA A 373 -21.53 6.76 -3.52
C ALA A 373 -20.52 6.39 -2.42
N ILE A 374 -19.28 6.07 -2.80
CA ILE A 374 -18.24 5.66 -1.84
C ILE A 374 -17.78 6.84 -0.99
N ARG A 375 -17.64 8.04 -1.58
CA ARG A 375 -17.27 9.25 -0.83
C ARG A 375 -18.32 9.61 0.21
N CYS A 376 -19.61 9.44 -0.11
CA CYS A 376 -20.69 9.61 0.88
C CYS A 376 -20.63 8.57 2.00
N LEU A 377 -20.26 7.32 1.73
CA LEU A 377 -20.06 6.32 2.80
C LEU A 377 -18.87 6.69 3.70
N LYS A 378 -17.77 7.19 3.12
CA LYS A 378 -16.65 7.73 3.90
C LYS A 378 -17.08 8.96 4.71
N GLN A 379 -17.86 9.86 4.12
CA GLN A 379 -18.41 11.02 4.83
C GLN A 379 -19.33 10.59 5.97
N LEU A 380 -20.14 9.54 5.79
CA LEU A 380 -20.98 9.01 6.87
C LEU A 380 -20.14 8.47 8.02
N ALA A 381 -19.03 7.81 7.73
CA ALA A 381 -18.09 7.36 8.76
C ALA A 381 -17.37 8.52 9.44
N GLU A 382 -17.14 9.65 8.75
CA GLU A 382 -16.61 10.87 9.38
C GLU A 382 -17.66 11.58 10.24
N ASP A 383 -18.93 11.60 9.79
CA ASP A 383 -20.02 12.32 10.46
C ASP A 383 -20.55 11.57 11.70
N GLU A 384 -20.58 10.23 11.67
CA GLU A 384 -21.21 9.36 12.69
C GLU A 384 -20.25 8.31 13.27
N GLY A 385 -19.00 8.29 12.81
CA GLY A 385 -18.00 7.35 13.30
C GLY A 385 -17.61 7.61 14.75
N PRO A 386 -17.10 6.58 15.45
CA PRO A 386 -16.63 6.69 16.82
C PRO A 386 -15.34 7.51 16.96
#